data_AF-A0A5Q4DAT5-F1
#
_entry.id   AF-A0A5Q4DAT5-F1
#
_cell.length_a   1.000
_cell.length_b   1.000
_cell.length_c   1.000
_cell.angle_alpha   90.00
_cell.angle_beta   90.00
_cell.angle_gamma   90.00
#
_symmetry.space_group_name_H-M   'P 1'
#
loop_
_entity.id
_entity.type
_entity.pdbx_description
1 polymer ?
#
loop_
_entity_poly.entity_id
_entity_poly.type
_entity_poly.pdbx_seq_one_letter_code
_entity_poly.pdbx_strand_id
1 'polypeptide(L)'
;MEAMMIDTNVHPLGRDRRGFALPAAIFALVVVALLVTAGFFISGQERSIGQSTEFASQATLLAETGMNNVLAMWSPAGGGPEIGGAPLTTCDGCTGGQASLNGQWQVAISRVGDKIYFIESTGVVNQAGRLSGATRTVGTLARLLTADFAADAALTTRGDVETRGGASISGFDVNPPGAVCSGTTQDKAGVITTPGSEVTSRGNSTVEGAPRDQRRTFDPNDTFRVGELGWDDLVAMADITLPGGNINNTSPRFDADDKCDKEHNLNWGDPERIVANPDCRTYYPIIHVTGTARIQSGGRGQGILLIEGDLDLRGDFLFQGIVMVRGQVGVQGAGNRVFGSMLAANGLEIDPDLSTFVGASVVQYSSCAISNVINNLSGLTALRPVQNRAWVDLTATGF
;
A
#
# COMPACT_ATOMS: atom_id res chain seq x y z
N MET A 1 78.57 -61.35 67.55
CA MET A 1 79.09 -59.97 67.68
C MET A 1 77.92 -59.11 68.13
N GLU A 2 78.12 -58.41 69.24
CA GLU A 2 77.15 -57.67 70.05
C GLU A 2 76.30 -56.63 69.31
N ALA A 3 75.11 -56.37 69.88
CA ALA A 3 74.56 -55.07 70.31
C ALA A 3 73.03 -55.21 70.35
N MET A 4 72.32 -55.28 71.48
CA MET A 4 72.08 -54.27 72.53
C MET A 4 71.89 -52.84 72.00
N MET A 5 70.64 -52.38 71.90
CA MET A 5 70.25 -51.04 72.42
C MET A 5 68.72 -50.86 72.51
N ILE A 6 68.36 -49.99 73.45
CA ILE A 6 67.08 -49.77 74.13
C ILE A 6 66.30 -48.63 73.45
N ASP A 7 64.96 -48.72 73.53
CA ASP A 7 64.00 -47.69 73.95
C ASP A 7 62.99 -47.00 73.01
N THR A 8 61.81 -46.85 73.64
CA THR A 8 60.71 -45.88 73.47
C THR A 8 59.92 -45.83 72.16
N ASN A 9 58.62 -46.13 72.26
CA ASN A 9 57.59 -45.25 71.69
C ASN A 9 56.20 -45.45 72.34
N VAL A 10 55.54 -44.33 72.57
CA VAL A 10 54.25 -44.16 73.26
C VAL A 10 53.14 -43.87 72.23
N HIS A 11 52.05 -44.66 72.27
CA HIS A 11 50.65 -44.43 71.82
C HIS A 11 50.32 -44.26 70.29
N PRO A 12 49.15 -44.77 69.78
CA PRO A 12 47.81 -44.46 70.30
C PRO A 12 46.75 -45.60 70.38
N LEU A 13 45.91 -45.47 71.42
CA LEU A 13 44.45 -45.67 71.49
C LEU A 13 43.77 -46.55 70.40
N GLY A 14 43.73 -47.86 70.64
CA GLY A 14 42.76 -48.75 69.99
C GLY A 14 41.39 -48.67 70.65
N ARG A 15 40.66 -47.56 70.46
CA ARG A 15 39.25 -47.46 70.86
C ARG A 15 38.42 -48.21 69.83
N ASP A 16 37.91 -49.37 70.21
CA ASP A 16 37.05 -50.23 69.39
C ASP A 16 35.78 -49.45 68.99
N ARG A 17 35.80 -48.81 67.82
CA ARG A 17 34.66 -48.11 67.22
C ARG A 17 33.95 -49.06 66.26
N ARG A 18 33.20 -50.01 66.83
CA ARG A 18 32.26 -50.84 66.06
C ARG A 18 30.87 -50.20 66.15
N GLY A 19 30.30 -49.80 65.00
CA GLY A 19 28.86 -49.55 64.88
C GLY A 19 28.40 -48.34 64.05
N PHE A 20 29.21 -47.29 63.86
CA PHE A 20 28.72 -46.03 63.25
C PHE A 20 29.15 -45.79 61.78
N ALA A 21 30.10 -46.55 61.25
CA ALA A 21 30.64 -46.31 59.90
C ALA A 21 29.61 -46.61 58.78
N LEU A 22 28.83 -47.67 58.92
CA LEU A 22 27.86 -48.09 57.90
C LEU A 22 26.66 -47.12 57.77
N PRO A 23 25.99 -46.69 58.87
CA PRO A 23 24.92 -45.71 58.78
C PRO A 23 25.41 -44.34 58.25
N ALA A 24 26.61 -43.92 58.64
CA ALA A 24 27.21 -42.67 58.16
C ALA A 24 27.52 -42.72 56.66
N ALA A 25 28.02 -43.85 56.15
CA ALA A 25 28.26 -44.03 54.71
C ALA A 25 26.95 -44.03 53.90
N ILE A 26 25.90 -44.69 54.39
CA ILE A 26 24.58 -44.70 53.73
C ILE A 26 23.99 -43.28 53.72
N PHE A 27 24.06 -42.56 54.84
CA PHE A 27 23.59 -41.18 54.92
C PHE A 27 24.35 -40.28 53.94
N ALA A 28 25.69 -40.41 53.88
CA ALA A 28 26.51 -39.67 52.93
C ALA A 28 26.13 -39.98 51.47
N LEU A 29 25.89 -41.25 51.12
CA LEU A 29 25.44 -41.64 49.77
C LEU A 29 24.06 -41.07 49.43
N VAL A 30 23.11 -41.05 50.37
CA VAL A 30 21.78 -40.46 50.16
C VAL A 30 21.89 -38.95 49.93
N VAL A 31 22.70 -38.25 50.72
CA VAL A 31 22.94 -36.81 50.55
C VAL A 31 23.57 -36.53 49.18
N VAL A 32 24.58 -37.30 48.77
CA VAL A 32 25.20 -37.16 47.44
C VAL A 32 24.18 -37.44 46.33
N ALA A 33 23.37 -38.49 46.44
CA ALA A 33 22.34 -38.81 45.46
C ALA A 33 21.28 -37.70 45.32
N LEU A 34 20.86 -37.10 46.43
CA LEU A 34 19.93 -35.96 46.43
C LEU A 34 20.56 -34.73 45.76
N LEU A 35 21.82 -34.41 46.07
CA LEU A 35 22.53 -33.28 45.46
C LEU A 35 22.73 -33.46 43.96
N VAL A 36 23.10 -34.66 43.51
CA VAL A 36 23.27 -34.98 42.09
C VAL A 36 21.93 -34.87 41.36
N THR A 37 20.85 -35.42 41.93
CA THR A 37 19.50 -35.33 41.35
C THR A 37 19.02 -33.88 41.25
N ALA A 38 19.26 -33.07 42.29
CA ALA A 38 18.95 -31.64 42.28
C ALA A 38 19.73 -30.89 41.19
N GLY A 39 21.04 -31.20 41.03
CA GLY A 39 21.87 -30.61 39.97
C GLY A 39 21.37 -30.93 38.56
N PHE A 40 21.01 -32.18 38.29
CA PHE A 40 20.44 -32.58 37.00
C PHE A 40 19.08 -31.92 36.72
N PHE A 41 18.24 -31.77 37.74
CA PHE A 41 16.94 -31.12 37.60
C PHE A 41 17.06 -29.62 37.28
N ILE A 42 18.00 -28.92 37.92
CA ILE A 42 18.28 -27.49 37.63
C ILE A 42 18.84 -27.33 36.22
N SER A 43 19.82 -28.15 35.82
CA SER A 43 20.41 -28.11 34.47
C SER A 43 19.39 -28.39 33.37
N GLY A 44 18.44 -29.30 33.60
CA GLY A 44 17.33 -29.56 32.68
C GLY A 44 16.41 -28.36 32.48
N GLN A 45 16.14 -27.59 33.54
CA GLN A 45 15.34 -26.37 33.46
C GLN A 45 16.06 -25.23 32.74
N GLU A 46 17.36 -25.04 32.98
CA GLU A 46 18.14 -24.01 32.29
C GLU A 46 18.12 -24.23 30.77
N ARG A 47 18.23 -25.49 30.33
CA ARG A 47 18.17 -25.84 28.91
C ARG A 47 16.79 -25.53 28.30
N SER A 48 15.71 -25.91 28.99
CA SER A 48 14.36 -25.66 28.45
C SER A 48 14.01 -24.18 28.45
N ILE A 49 14.40 -23.43 29.48
CA ILE A 49 14.24 -21.98 29.55
C ILE A 49 15.03 -21.33 28.41
N GLY A 50 16.30 -21.69 28.23
CA GLY A 50 17.15 -21.15 27.16
C GLY A 50 16.55 -21.38 25.77
N GLN A 51 16.10 -22.60 25.47
CA GLN A 51 15.44 -22.92 24.19
C GLN A 51 14.11 -22.17 24.02
N SER A 52 13.32 -22.02 25.09
CA SER A 52 12.04 -21.30 25.04
C SER A 52 12.26 -19.80 24.81
N THR A 53 13.29 -19.21 25.43
CA THR A 53 13.68 -17.81 25.20
C THR A 53 14.18 -17.61 23.77
N GLU A 54 14.93 -18.56 23.22
CA GLU A 54 15.40 -18.51 21.82
C GLU A 54 14.24 -18.60 20.83
N PHE A 55 13.31 -19.55 20.98
CA PHE A 55 12.15 -19.62 20.09
C PHE A 55 11.25 -18.41 20.23
N ALA A 56 11.09 -17.88 21.44
CA ALA A 56 10.34 -16.65 21.65
C ALA A 56 10.96 -15.46 20.91
N SER A 57 12.29 -15.29 20.92
CA SER A 57 12.93 -14.19 20.19
C SER A 57 12.83 -14.37 18.68
N GLN A 58 12.98 -15.60 18.18
CA GLN A 58 12.80 -15.92 16.76
C GLN A 58 11.36 -15.68 16.30
N ALA A 59 10.36 -16.05 17.10
CA ALA A 59 8.95 -15.81 16.80
C ALA A 59 8.62 -14.31 16.77
N THR A 60 9.18 -13.51 17.70
CA THR A 60 9.03 -12.05 17.65
C THR A 60 9.67 -11.46 16.40
N LEU A 61 10.88 -11.90 16.01
CA LEU A 61 11.54 -11.46 14.79
C LEU A 61 10.70 -11.77 13.54
N LEU A 62 10.08 -12.96 13.47
CA LEU A 62 9.18 -13.33 12.38
C LEU A 62 7.94 -12.44 12.34
N ALA A 63 7.36 -12.14 13.51
CA ALA A 63 6.22 -11.25 13.65
C ALA A 63 6.58 -9.82 13.16
N GLU A 64 7.72 -9.27 13.58
CA GLU A 64 8.21 -7.97 13.11
C GLU A 64 8.53 -7.97 11.61
N THR A 65 9.06 -9.07 11.08
CA THR A 65 9.31 -9.22 9.64
C THR A 65 8.00 -9.15 8.84
N GLY A 66 6.98 -9.90 9.25
CA GLY A 66 5.66 -9.84 8.62
C GLY A 66 5.04 -8.44 8.69
N MET A 67 5.18 -7.77 9.84
CA MET A 67 4.71 -6.40 10.05
C MET A 67 5.36 -5.42 9.06
N ASN A 68 6.69 -5.45 8.98
CA ASN A 68 7.46 -4.56 8.11
C ASN A 68 7.19 -4.84 6.63
N ASN A 69 6.97 -6.10 6.26
CA ASN A 69 6.66 -6.48 4.89
C ASN A 69 5.33 -5.86 4.44
N VAL A 70 4.27 -5.99 5.25
CA VAL A 70 2.97 -5.36 4.98
C VAL A 70 3.07 -3.83 4.96
N LEU A 71 3.79 -3.22 5.89
CA LEU A 71 3.98 -1.76 5.90
C LEU A 71 4.70 -1.24 4.63
N ALA A 72 5.59 -2.04 4.05
CA ALA A 72 6.34 -1.68 2.85
C ALA A 72 5.57 -1.96 1.55
N MET A 73 4.83 -3.07 1.50
CA MET A 73 4.11 -3.52 0.29
C MET A 73 2.63 -3.12 0.28
N TRP A 74 2.18 -2.34 1.26
CA TRP A 74 0.77 -1.99 1.40
C TRP A 74 0.21 -1.41 0.09
N SER A 75 -0.77 -2.14 -0.45
CA SER A 75 -1.63 -1.70 -1.53
C SER A 75 -3.08 -1.91 -1.09
N PRO A 76 -3.91 -0.87 -1.06
CA PRO A 76 -5.33 -1.01 -0.78
C PRO A 76 -6.12 -1.61 -1.97
N ALA A 77 -5.46 -2.05 -3.05
CA ALA A 77 -6.11 -2.58 -4.26
C ALA A 77 -7.13 -3.68 -3.90
N GLY A 78 -8.42 -3.31 -3.88
CA GLY A 78 -9.49 -4.13 -3.31
C GLY A 78 -10.41 -3.40 -2.32
N GLY A 79 -10.15 -2.12 -2.01
CA GLY A 79 -10.98 -1.31 -1.11
C GLY A 79 -10.58 -1.37 0.37
N GLY A 80 -9.55 -2.15 0.70
CA GLY A 80 -9.14 -2.41 2.08
C GLY A 80 -10.27 -3.00 2.95
N PRO A 81 -10.00 -3.31 4.22
CA PRO A 81 -11.06 -3.68 5.16
C PRO A 81 -11.99 -2.48 5.42
N GLU A 82 -13.30 -2.74 5.53
CA GLU A 82 -14.29 -1.73 5.96
C GLU A 82 -13.99 -1.27 7.40
N ILE A 83 -14.42 -0.06 7.77
CA ILE A 83 -14.22 0.45 9.14
C ILE A 83 -15.02 -0.43 10.11
N GLY A 84 -14.32 -1.10 11.03
CA GLY A 84 -14.92 -2.07 11.95
C GLY A 84 -15.36 -3.39 11.30
N GLY A 85 -14.98 -3.62 10.04
CA GLY A 85 -15.22 -4.87 9.32
C GLY A 85 -14.27 -5.99 9.73
N ALA A 86 -14.38 -7.13 9.03
CA ALA A 86 -13.47 -8.25 9.23
C ALA A 86 -12.02 -7.88 8.84
N PRO A 87 -11.01 -8.41 9.55
CA PRO A 87 -9.62 -8.16 9.21
C PRO A 87 -9.27 -8.75 7.85
N LEU A 88 -8.51 -7.99 7.07
CA LEU A 88 -7.89 -8.46 5.84
C LEU A 88 -6.67 -9.33 6.20
N THR A 89 -6.72 -10.60 5.81
CA THR A 89 -5.64 -11.59 6.04
C THR A 89 -5.02 -12.11 4.74
N THR A 90 -5.62 -11.74 3.60
CA THR A 90 -5.19 -12.10 2.25
C THR A 90 -4.73 -10.83 1.55
N CYS A 91 -3.44 -10.53 1.65
CA CYS A 91 -2.80 -9.39 1.02
C CYS A 91 -1.35 -9.72 0.63
N ASP A 92 -0.76 -8.92 -0.24
CA ASP A 92 0.67 -9.02 -0.55
C ASP A 92 1.50 -8.77 0.72
N GLY A 93 2.36 -9.72 1.07
CA GLY A 93 3.17 -9.69 2.29
C GLY A 93 2.45 -10.14 3.57
N CYS A 94 1.11 -10.35 3.56
CA CYS A 94 0.35 -10.80 4.73
C CYS A 94 0.78 -12.19 5.23
N THR A 95 1.36 -13.04 4.38
CA THR A 95 1.87 -14.35 4.78
C THR A 95 3.26 -14.58 4.22
N GLY A 96 4.04 -15.41 4.91
CA GLY A 96 5.34 -15.86 4.42
C GLY A 96 6.09 -16.67 5.46
N GLY A 97 7.34 -17.01 5.16
CA GLY A 97 8.18 -17.78 6.09
C GLY A 97 9.67 -17.63 5.85
N GLN A 98 10.45 -18.01 6.85
CA GLN A 98 11.92 -18.08 6.83
C GLN A 98 12.35 -19.52 7.08
N ALA A 99 12.90 -20.15 6.04
CA ALA A 99 13.34 -21.55 6.12
C ALA A 99 14.46 -21.76 7.14
N SER A 100 15.36 -20.78 7.33
CA SER A 100 16.45 -20.82 8.31
C SER A 100 15.96 -20.88 9.77
N LEU A 101 14.77 -20.34 10.03
CA LEU A 101 14.13 -20.33 11.36
C LEU A 101 13.06 -21.41 11.50
N ASN A 102 12.79 -22.17 10.44
CA ASN A 102 11.63 -23.07 10.32
C ASN A 102 10.32 -22.41 10.80
N GLY A 103 10.14 -21.15 10.42
CA GLY A 103 9.08 -20.31 10.95
C GLY A 103 8.30 -19.57 9.87
N GLN A 104 7.08 -19.19 10.23
CA GLN A 104 6.11 -18.53 9.36
C GLN A 104 5.54 -17.32 10.06
N TRP A 105 5.02 -16.38 9.28
CA TRP A 105 4.22 -15.27 9.80
C TRP A 105 2.88 -15.18 9.08
N GLN A 106 1.90 -14.63 9.80
CA GLN A 106 0.61 -14.26 9.28
C GLN A 106 0.22 -12.88 9.83
N VAL A 107 -0.25 -12.00 8.95
CA VAL A 107 -0.66 -10.64 9.27
C VAL A 107 -2.16 -10.50 9.05
N ALA A 108 -2.82 -9.80 9.97
CA ALA A 108 -4.21 -9.39 9.91
C ALA A 108 -4.28 -7.86 9.99
N ILE A 109 -5.05 -7.24 9.10
CA ILE A 109 -5.15 -5.79 8.98
C ILE A 109 -6.60 -5.40 9.21
N SER A 110 -6.85 -4.56 10.20
CA SER A 110 -8.19 -4.06 10.55
C SER A 110 -8.25 -2.55 10.35
N ARG A 111 -9.28 -2.03 9.67
CA ARG A 111 -9.51 -0.59 9.57
C ARG A 111 -10.30 -0.12 10.79
N VAL A 112 -9.67 0.68 11.63
CA VAL A 112 -10.27 1.17 12.89
C VAL A 112 -10.78 2.62 12.79
N GLY A 113 -10.45 3.30 11.70
CA GLY A 113 -10.95 4.64 11.38
C GLY A 113 -10.65 5.00 9.93
N ASP A 114 -10.98 6.23 9.52
CA ASP A 114 -10.93 6.62 8.11
C ASP A 114 -9.56 6.38 7.46
N LYS A 115 -8.48 6.85 8.08
CA LYS A 115 -7.09 6.61 7.64
C LYS A 115 -6.26 5.86 8.68
N ILE A 116 -6.90 5.09 9.56
CA ILE A 116 -6.22 4.41 10.68
C ILE A 116 -6.45 2.92 10.56
N TYR A 117 -5.36 2.18 10.56
CA TYR A 117 -5.32 0.74 10.46
C TYR A 117 -4.61 0.17 11.69
N PHE A 118 -5.16 -0.90 12.23
CA PHE A 118 -4.49 -1.74 13.20
C PHE A 118 -3.99 -2.98 12.49
N ILE A 119 -2.68 -3.21 12.56
CA ILE A 119 -2.02 -4.33 11.92
C ILE A 119 -1.56 -5.26 13.04
N GLU A 120 -1.87 -6.54 12.92
CA GLU A 120 -1.46 -7.58 13.85
C GLU A 120 -0.64 -8.59 13.08
N SER A 121 0.59 -8.85 13.51
CA SER A 121 1.47 -9.83 12.88
C SER A 121 1.80 -10.92 13.89
N THR A 122 1.49 -12.16 13.53
CA THR A 122 1.77 -13.36 14.33
C THR A 122 2.90 -14.14 13.69
N GLY A 123 4.02 -14.27 14.40
CA GLY A 123 5.15 -15.12 14.04
C GLY A 123 5.10 -16.45 14.79
N VAL A 124 5.33 -17.54 14.07
CA VAL A 124 5.32 -18.92 14.59
C VAL A 124 6.62 -19.60 14.20
N VAL A 125 7.34 -20.13 15.19
CA VAL A 125 8.48 -21.03 14.99
C VAL A 125 7.99 -22.45 15.15
N ASN A 126 8.04 -23.23 14.07
CA ASN A 126 7.66 -24.64 14.09
C ASN A 126 8.94 -25.46 14.33
N GLN A 127 9.08 -26.13 15.47
CA GLN A 127 10.11 -27.16 15.65
C GLN A 127 9.49 -28.49 16.02
N ALA A 128 10.05 -29.58 15.49
CA ALA A 128 9.62 -30.94 15.80
C ALA A 128 10.24 -31.40 17.14
N GLY A 129 9.43 -31.86 18.09
CA GLY A 129 9.89 -32.44 19.35
C GLY A 129 8.97 -32.16 20.55
N ARG A 130 9.43 -32.50 21.76
CA ARG A 130 8.69 -32.34 23.03
C ARG A 130 8.62 -30.87 23.51
N LEU A 131 9.28 -29.96 22.81
CA LEU A 131 9.26 -28.52 23.03
C LEU A 131 8.57 -27.88 21.83
N SER A 132 7.34 -27.44 22.06
CA SER A 132 6.39 -26.98 21.04
C SER A 132 6.70 -25.54 20.62
N GLY A 133 7.77 -25.32 19.84
CA GLY A 133 8.01 -24.05 19.14
C GLY A 133 7.82 -22.78 19.99
N ALA A 134 7.45 -21.68 19.32
CA ALA A 134 6.92 -20.48 19.99
C ALA A 134 6.03 -19.69 19.03
N THR A 135 5.03 -19.02 19.58
CA THR A 135 4.17 -18.07 18.86
C THR A 135 4.24 -16.72 19.54
N ARG A 136 4.41 -15.66 18.74
CA ARG A 136 4.44 -14.27 19.21
C ARG A 136 3.58 -13.41 18.30
N THR A 137 2.81 -12.51 18.89
CA THR A 137 1.95 -11.59 18.14
C THR A 137 2.30 -10.16 18.53
N VAL A 138 2.58 -9.33 17.54
CA VAL A 138 2.84 -7.90 17.71
C VAL A 138 1.76 -7.10 16.98
N GLY A 139 1.31 -6.02 17.59
CA GLY A 139 0.34 -5.09 17.03
C GLY A 139 0.97 -3.75 16.70
N THR A 140 0.55 -3.12 15.61
CA THR A 140 0.83 -1.70 15.39
C THR A 140 -0.35 -0.89 14.87
N LEU A 141 -0.47 0.35 15.35
CA LEU A 141 -1.34 1.34 14.74
C LEU A 141 -0.58 2.10 13.65
N ALA A 142 -1.11 2.04 12.43
CA ALA A 142 -0.59 2.75 11.27
C ALA A 142 -1.62 3.74 10.73
N ARG A 143 -1.14 4.89 10.26
CA ARG A 143 -1.92 5.85 9.50
C ARG A 143 -1.64 5.68 8.01
N LEU A 144 -2.69 5.70 7.20
CA LEU A 144 -2.58 5.78 5.75
C LEU A 144 -2.21 7.21 5.37
N LEU A 145 -1.00 7.37 4.83
CA LEU A 145 -0.62 8.57 4.09
C LEU A 145 -1.03 8.39 2.65
N THR A 146 -1.66 9.42 2.09
CA THR A 146 -2.08 9.50 0.70
C THR A 146 -1.35 10.66 0.06
N ALA A 147 -0.83 10.48 -1.14
CA ALA A 147 -0.27 11.60 -1.90
C ALA A 147 -1.37 12.67 -2.13
N ASP A 148 -0.99 13.94 -1.98
CA ASP A 148 -1.89 15.05 -2.24
C ASP A 148 -1.82 15.40 -3.73
N PHE A 149 -2.98 15.61 -4.34
CA PHE A 149 -3.06 15.97 -5.75
C PHE A 149 -3.70 17.35 -5.86
N ALA A 150 -2.97 18.31 -6.42
CA ALA A 150 -3.43 19.68 -6.61
C ALA A 150 -4.44 19.79 -7.77
N ALA A 151 -5.59 19.12 -7.63
CA ALA A 151 -6.73 19.24 -8.54
C ALA A 151 -7.55 20.50 -8.22
N ASP A 152 -7.01 21.65 -8.59
CA ASP A 152 -7.66 22.93 -8.34
C ASP A 152 -8.67 23.35 -9.41
N ALA A 153 -8.81 22.56 -10.47
CA ALA A 153 -9.75 22.79 -11.57
C ALA A 153 -10.17 21.51 -12.29
N ALA A 154 -11.23 21.62 -13.10
CA ALA A 154 -11.57 20.59 -14.08
C ALA A 154 -10.50 20.47 -15.17
N LEU A 155 -10.03 21.61 -15.68
CA LEU A 155 -8.91 21.69 -16.63
C LEU A 155 -7.86 22.70 -16.14
N THR A 156 -6.61 22.26 -16.05
CA THR A 156 -5.44 23.13 -15.83
C THR A 156 -4.57 23.07 -17.07
N THR A 157 -4.21 24.22 -17.65
CA THR A 157 -3.36 24.27 -18.84
C THR A 157 -2.42 25.48 -18.84
N ARG A 158 -1.42 25.51 -19.73
CA ARG A 158 -0.53 26.67 -19.92
C ARG A 158 -0.75 27.43 -21.23
N GLY A 159 -1.85 27.12 -21.92
CA GLY A 159 -2.17 27.74 -23.19
C GLY A 159 -3.61 28.23 -23.24
N ASP A 160 -3.99 28.64 -24.44
CA ASP A 160 -5.36 29.07 -24.72
C ASP A 160 -6.31 27.88 -24.66
N VAL A 161 -7.53 28.14 -24.19
CA VAL A 161 -8.61 27.16 -24.17
C VAL A 161 -9.73 27.67 -25.05
N GLU A 162 -10.10 26.87 -26.04
CA GLU A 162 -11.27 27.13 -26.86
C GLU A 162 -12.27 25.99 -26.75
N THR A 163 -13.50 26.34 -26.35
CA THR A 163 -14.66 25.45 -26.33
C THR A 163 -15.61 25.83 -27.46
N ARG A 164 -16.10 24.84 -28.23
CA ARG A 164 -17.00 25.02 -29.37
C ARG A 164 -18.15 24.01 -29.36
N GLY A 165 -19.27 24.37 -29.97
CA GLY A 165 -20.40 23.44 -30.15
C GLY A 165 -21.23 23.32 -28.89
N GLY A 166 -21.39 22.12 -28.33
CA GLY A 166 -22.03 21.84 -27.05
C GLY A 166 -21.05 21.31 -26.00
N ALA A 167 -19.75 21.64 -26.13
CA ALA A 167 -18.72 21.17 -25.22
C ALA A 167 -18.87 21.88 -23.86
N SER A 168 -18.64 21.15 -22.77
CA SER A 168 -18.76 21.65 -21.41
C SER A 168 -17.50 21.35 -20.61
N ILE A 169 -16.94 22.37 -19.99
CA ILE A 169 -15.90 22.24 -18.96
C ILE A 169 -16.49 22.80 -17.66
N SER A 170 -16.60 21.98 -16.63
CA SER A 170 -17.25 22.38 -15.38
C SER A 170 -16.40 22.01 -14.16
N GLY A 171 -16.05 23.02 -13.37
CA GLY A 171 -15.37 22.90 -12.08
C GLY A 171 -16.29 22.53 -10.92
N PHE A 172 -17.60 22.40 -11.14
CA PHE A 172 -18.52 21.95 -10.09
C PHE A 172 -18.26 20.48 -9.75
N ASP A 173 -18.25 20.14 -8.48
CA ASP A 173 -17.93 18.77 -8.08
C ASP A 173 -19.13 17.84 -8.28
N VAL A 174 -18.95 16.79 -9.07
CA VAL A 174 -19.99 15.81 -9.39
C VAL A 174 -19.46 14.39 -9.20
N ASN A 175 -20.27 13.54 -8.57
CA ASN A 175 -19.98 12.12 -8.50
C ASN A 175 -20.17 11.49 -9.90
N PRO A 176 -19.18 10.76 -10.42
CA PRO A 176 -19.29 10.15 -11.73
C PRO A 176 -20.29 8.98 -11.71
N PRO A 177 -20.79 8.57 -12.88
CA PRO A 177 -21.65 7.40 -13.01
C PRO A 177 -21.00 6.15 -12.39
N GLY A 178 -21.76 5.44 -11.57
CA GLY A 178 -21.30 4.20 -10.92
C GLY A 178 -20.34 4.42 -9.75
N ALA A 179 -19.90 5.64 -9.43
CA ALA A 179 -18.93 5.83 -8.36
C ALA A 179 -19.51 5.64 -6.95
N VAL A 180 -18.71 5.08 -6.04
CA VAL A 180 -19.07 4.86 -4.63
C VAL A 180 -18.32 5.88 -3.78
N CYS A 181 -18.97 6.98 -3.45
CA CYS A 181 -18.38 8.09 -2.68
C CYS A 181 -19.37 8.65 -1.66
N SER A 182 -18.86 9.23 -0.57
CA SER A 182 -19.66 9.77 0.54
C SER A 182 -20.38 11.10 0.22
N GLY A 183 -20.05 11.74 -0.90
CA GLY A 183 -20.66 13.00 -1.36
C GLY A 183 -19.70 13.79 -2.25
N THR A 184 -20.16 14.93 -2.75
CA THR A 184 -19.32 15.92 -3.43
C THR A 184 -18.70 16.87 -2.39
N THR A 185 -17.55 17.43 -2.75
CA THR A 185 -16.75 18.36 -1.93
C THR A 185 -16.90 19.80 -2.46
N GLN A 186 -15.91 20.65 -2.21
CA GLN A 186 -15.92 22.03 -2.67
C GLN A 186 -15.73 22.12 -4.18
N ASP A 187 -16.58 22.90 -4.83
CA ASP A 187 -16.42 23.29 -6.23
C ASP A 187 -15.07 23.97 -6.48
N LYS A 188 -14.53 23.73 -7.67
CA LYS A 188 -13.22 24.19 -8.12
C LYS A 188 -13.35 25.11 -9.32
N ALA A 189 -12.21 25.63 -9.79
CA ALA A 189 -12.21 26.42 -11.00
C ALA A 189 -12.62 25.57 -12.21
N GLY A 190 -13.31 26.17 -13.18
CA GLY A 190 -13.56 25.50 -14.45
C GLY A 190 -12.25 25.27 -15.20
N VAL A 191 -11.54 26.37 -15.45
CA VAL A 191 -10.24 26.37 -16.12
C VAL A 191 -9.21 27.18 -15.34
N ILE A 192 -8.03 26.62 -15.10
CA ILE A 192 -6.84 27.39 -14.69
C ILE A 192 -5.89 27.47 -15.87
N THR A 193 -5.47 28.68 -16.23
CA THR A 193 -4.47 28.90 -17.30
C THR A 193 -3.34 29.83 -16.87
N THR A 194 -2.30 30.01 -17.68
CA THR A 194 -1.21 30.96 -17.46
C THR A 194 -1.65 32.41 -17.69
N PRO A 195 -0.99 33.39 -17.05
CA PRO A 195 -1.16 34.79 -17.39
C PRO A 195 -0.87 35.04 -18.88
N GLY A 196 -1.78 35.71 -19.59
CA GLY A 196 -1.67 35.98 -21.02
C GLY A 196 -2.52 35.06 -21.90
N SER A 197 -2.97 33.92 -21.37
CA SER A 197 -3.83 32.97 -22.09
C SER A 197 -5.31 33.32 -21.99
N GLU A 198 -6.06 32.97 -23.03
CA GLU A 198 -7.50 33.23 -23.15
C GLU A 198 -8.34 31.95 -22.99
N VAL A 199 -9.52 32.10 -22.37
CA VAL A 199 -10.52 31.03 -22.23
C VAL A 199 -11.77 31.46 -22.98
N THR A 200 -11.94 30.92 -24.19
CA THR A 200 -12.99 31.29 -25.12
C THR A 200 -14.06 30.19 -25.25
N SER A 201 -15.31 30.62 -25.35
CA SER A 201 -16.46 29.73 -25.55
C SER A 201 -17.25 30.23 -26.76
N ARG A 202 -17.53 29.35 -27.72
CA ARG A 202 -18.25 29.67 -28.97
C ARG A 202 -19.41 28.70 -29.22
N GLY A 203 -20.53 29.24 -29.69
CA GLY A 203 -21.76 28.45 -29.87
C GLY A 203 -22.45 28.20 -28.53
N ASN A 204 -22.89 26.96 -28.28
CA ASN A 204 -23.57 26.55 -27.05
C ASN A 204 -22.61 25.92 -26.02
N SER A 205 -21.31 26.13 -26.17
CA SER A 205 -20.32 25.56 -25.26
C SER A 205 -20.29 26.31 -23.93
N THR A 206 -20.02 25.61 -22.84
CA THR A 206 -19.99 26.18 -21.48
C THR A 206 -18.64 25.96 -20.81
N VAL A 207 -18.18 26.99 -20.11
CA VAL A 207 -17.09 26.89 -19.13
C VAL A 207 -17.63 27.44 -17.83
N GLU A 208 -17.66 26.60 -16.79
CA GLU A 208 -18.28 26.89 -15.51
C GLU A 208 -17.41 26.41 -14.35
N GLY A 209 -17.60 27.00 -13.17
CA GLY A 209 -16.86 26.66 -11.96
C GLY A 209 -16.87 27.81 -10.96
N ALA A 210 -16.23 27.59 -9.81
CA ALA A 210 -16.08 28.58 -8.75
C ALA A 210 -14.57 28.85 -8.48
N PRO A 211 -13.91 29.76 -9.22
CA PRO A 211 -14.43 30.63 -10.29
C PRO A 211 -14.56 29.95 -11.66
N ARG A 212 -15.21 30.58 -12.63
CA ARG A 212 -15.27 30.09 -14.03
C ARG A 212 -13.88 29.78 -14.57
N ASP A 213 -12.98 30.74 -14.48
CA ASP A 213 -11.61 30.62 -14.91
C ASP A 213 -10.67 31.46 -14.05
N GLN A 214 -9.44 31.00 -13.88
CA GLN A 214 -8.41 31.66 -13.08
C GLN A 214 -7.07 31.67 -13.84
N ARG A 215 -6.29 32.75 -13.71
CA ARG A 215 -4.89 32.76 -14.17
C ARG A 215 -3.96 32.47 -13.01
N ARG A 216 -3.01 31.55 -13.22
CA ARG A 216 -2.02 31.14 -12.24
C ARG A 216 -0.65 31.03 -12.92
N THR A 217 0.37 31.62 -12.31
CA THR A 217 1.74 31.35 -12.70
C THR A 217 2.12 29.95 -12.21
N PHE A 218 2.49 29.07 -13.13
CA PHE A 218 2.94 27.71 -12.79
C PHE A 218 4.45 27.68 -12.62
N ASP A 219 4.92 26.97 -11.59
CA ASP A 219 6.30 26.51 -11.59
C ASP A 219 6.42 25.38 -12.62
N PRO A 220 7.38 25.46 -13.57
CA PRO A 220 7.68 24.41 -14.54
C PRO A 220 7.77 23.01 -13.92
N ASN A 221 8.29 22.92 -12.69
CA ASN A 221 8.55 21.67 -11.98
C ASN A 221 7.35 21.14 -11.17
N ASP A 222 6.32 21.95 -10.93
CA ASP A 222 5.22 21.61 -10.00
C ASP A 222 3.94 21.16 -10.71
N THR A 223 3.85 21.35 -12.03
CA THR A 223 2.59 21.12 -12.78
C THR A 223 2.24 19.63 -12.95
N PHE A 224 3.21 18.72 -12.81
CA PHE A 224 3.00 17.27 -12.93
C PHE A 224 3.47 16.52 -11.68
N ARG A 225 3.04 16.99 -10.51
CA ARG A 225 3.37 16.35 -9.24
C ARG A 225 2.15 15.80 -8.54
N VAL A 226 2.33 14.64 -7.92
CA VAL A 226 1.34 14.01 -7.03
C VAL A 226 2.04 13.78 -5.69
N GLY A 227 1.80 14.67 -4.73
CA GLY A 227 2.55 14.75 -3.48
C GLY A 227 4.02 15.09 -3.76
N GLU A 228 4.92 14.15 -3.44
CA GLU A 228 6.35 14.31 -3.69
C GLU A 228 6.77 13.79 -5.07
N LEU A 229 5.95 12.95 -5.70
CA LEU A 229 6.25 12.22 -6.91
C LEU A 229 6.13 13.14 -8.13
N GLY A 230 7.19 13.21 -8.93
CA GLY A 230 7.19 13.90 -10.22
C GLY A 230 6.71 13.01 -11.36
N TRP A 231 6.73 13.58 -12.57
CA TRP A 231 6.38 12.83 -13.79
C TRP A 231 7.17 11.54 -13.95
N ASP A 232 8.49 11.60 -13.81
CA ASP A 232 9.36 10.43 -14.04
C ASP A 232 9.09 9.32 -13.02
N ASP A 233 8.75 9.68 -11.77
CA ASP A 233 8.33 8.72 -10.75
C ASP A 233 7.00 8.06 -11.14
N LEU A 234 6.03 8.84 -11.62
CA LEU A 234 4.73 8.34 -12.09
C LEU A 234 4.89 7.41 -13.30
N VAL A 235 5.77 7.73 -14.24
CA VAL A 235 6.10 6.87 -15.39
C VAL A 235 6.77 5.57 -14.92
N ALA A 236 7.69 5.63 -13.96
CA ALA A 236 8.34 4.45 -13.42
C ALA A 236 7.37 3.51 -12.68
N MET A 237 6.24 4.05 -12.18
CA MET A 237 5.17 3.28 -11.54
C MET A 237 4.02 2.89 -12.51
N ALA A 238 4.16 3.14 -13.81
CA ALA A 238 3.10 2.82 -14.77
C ALA A 238 2.79 1.31 -14.80
N ASP A 239 1.53 0.95 -14.52
CA ASP A 239 1.04 -0.42 -14.65
C ASP A 239 0.93 -0.83 -16.13
N ILE A 240 0.53 0.11 -16.99
CA ILE A 240 0.32 -0.10 -18.42
C ILE A 240 1.18 0.89 -19.19
N THR A 241 2.01 0.40 -20.10
CA THR A 241 2.77 1.24 -21.03
C THR A 241 2.36 0.93 -22.47
N LEU A 242 1.93 1.97 -23.19
CA LEU A 242 1.50 1.88 -24.59
C LEU A 242 2.37 2.77 -25.50
N PRO A 243 2.62 2.33 -26.74
CA PRO A 243 3.15 3.23 -27.76
C PRO A 243 2.11 4.29 -28.13
N GLY A 244 2.58 5.45 -28.61
CA GLY A 244 1.70 6.43 -29.24
C GLY A 244 0.98 5.85 -30.46
N GLY A 245 -0.24 6.34 -30.73
CA GLY A 245 -1.07 5.85 -31.82
C GLY A 245 -2.54 5.82 -31.49
N ASN A 246 -3.28 4.98 -32.22
CA ASN A 246 -4.70 4.77 -32.05
C ASN A 246 -4.96 3.72 -30.95
N ILE A 247 -5.70 4.10 -29.92
CA ILE A 247 -6.10 3.24 -28.81
C ILE A 247 -7.61 3.05 -28.87
N ASN A 248 -8.05 1.81 -29.01
CA ASN A 248 -9.46 1.46 -29.21
C ASN A 248 -9.92 0.40 -28.21
N ASN A 249 -11.23 0.35 -27.95
CA ASN A 249 -11.89 -0.75 -27.23
C ASN A 249 -11.31 -1.02 -25.83
N THR A 250 -10.89 0.03 -25.12
CA THR A 250 -10.49 -0.07 -23.71
C THR A 250 -11.72 -0.42 -22.87
N SER A 251 -11.64 -1.48 -22.08
CA SER A 251 -12.70 -1.88 -21.15
C SER A 251 -12.18 -2.91 -20.16
N PRO A 252 -12.92 -3.26 -19.09
CA PRO A 252 -12.55 -4.35 -18.21
C PRO A 252 -12.20 -5.62 -19.00
N ARG A 253 -11.16 -6.32 -18.57
CA ARG A 253 -10.78 -7.66 -19.07
C ARG A 253 -10.67 -8.62 -17.90
N PHE A 254 -11.01 -9.87 -18.16
CA PHE A 254 -10.99 -10.94 -17.19
C PHE A 254 -10.14 -12.08 -17.73
N ASP A 255 -9.39 -12.73 -16.85
CA ASP A 255 -8.57 -13.89 -17.17
C ASP A 255 -9.43 -15.17 -17.24
N ALA A 256 -8.77 -16.32 -17.35
CA ALA A 256 -9.44 -17.62 -17.42
C ALA A 256 -10.21 -18.00 -16.14
N ASP A 257 -9.84 -17.42 -14.99
CA ASP A 257 -10.43 -17.67 -13.68
C ASP A 257 -11.50 -16.61 -13.31
N ASP A 258 -11.92 -15.79 -14.27
CA ASP A 258 -12.84 -14.67 -14.07
C ASP A 258 -12.30 -13.66 -13.05
N LYS A 259 -10.97 -13.48 -12.99
CA LYS A 259 -10.32 -12.42 -12.21
C LYS A 259 -9.95 -11.26 -13.10
N CYS A 260 -9.84 -10.06 -12.50
CA CYS A 260 -9.47 -8.88 -13.25
C CYS A 260 -8.06 -9.05 -13.83
N ASP A 261 -7.96 -9.07 -15.16
CA ASP A 261 -6.71 -9.30 -15.88
C ASP A 261 -5.86 -8.02 -15.90
N LYS A 262 -5.05 -7.83 -14.85
CA LYS A 262 -4.20 -6.65 -14.67
C LYS A 262 -3.00 -6.60 -15.63
N GLU A 263 -2.71 -7.69 -16.34
CA GLU A 263 -1.59 -7.76 -17.30
C GLU A 263 -2.02 -7.34 -18.70
N HIS A 264 -3.33 -7.31 -18.99
CA HIS A 264 -3.83 -6.93 -20.30
C HIS A 264 -3.81 -5.41 -20.53
N ASN A 265 -3.00 -4.96 -21.50
CA ASN A 265 -2.78 -3.54 -21.83
C ASN A 265 -4.03 -2.69 -22.13
N LEU A 266 -5.16 -3.30 -22.52
CA LEU A 266 -6.44 -2.60 -22.75
C LEU A 266 -7.45 -2.72 -21.59
N ASN A 267 -7.05 -3.35 -20.47
CA ASN A 267 -7.84 -3.36 -19.25
C ASN A 267 -7.61 -2.05 -18.50
N TRP A 268 -8.52 -1.10 -18.64
CA TRP A 268 -8.42 0.19 -17.95
C TRP A 268 -9.38 0.29 -16.76
N GLY A 269 -9.83 -0.85 -16.22
CA GLY A 269 -10.78 -0.91 -15.11
C GLY A 269 -12.24 -0.70 -15.52
N ASP A 270 -13.15 -0.73 -14.53
CA ASP A 270 -14.62 -0.68 -14.71
C ASP A 270 -15.26 0.59 -14.10
N PRO A 271 -15.09 1.78 -14.74
CA PRO A 271 -15.56 3.06 -14.20
C PRO A 271 -17.08 3.11 -13.95
N GLU A 272 -17.87 2.53 -14.85
CA GLU A 272 -19.34 2.60 -14.76
C GLU A 272 -19.93 1.50 -13.89
N ARG A 273 -19.12 0.52 -13.48
CA ARG A 273 -19.54 -0.65 -12.69
C ARG A 273 -20.67 -1.45 -13.34
N ILE A 274 -20.71 -1.45 -14.66
CA ILE A 274 -21.76 -2.10 -15.46
C ILE A 274 -21.47 -3.59 -15.66
N VAL A 275 -20.23 -4.04 -15.41
CA VAL A 275 -19.90 -5.45 -15.51
C VAL A 275 -20.36 -6.17 -14.24
N ALA A 276 -20.97 -7.35 -14.41
CA ALA A 276 -21.50 -8.14 -13.30
C ALA A 276 -20.39 -8.55 -12.33
N ASN A 277 -19.22 -8.92 -12.86
CA ASN A 277 -18.03 -9.23 -12.09
C ASN A 277 -17.42 -7.94 -11.50
N PRO A 278 -17.31 -7.82 -10.15
CA PRO A 278 -16.80 -6.62 -9.50
C PRO A 278 -15.28 -6.49 -9.47
N ASP A 279 -14.51 -7.51 -9.88
CA ASP A 279 -13.08 -7.59 -9.61
C ASP A 279 -12.27 -6.44 -10.27
N CYS A 280 -12.73 -5.89 -11.41
CA CYS A 280 -12.08 -4.74 -12.04
C CYS A 280 -12.56 -3.37 -11.55
N ARG A 281 -13.53 -3.30 -10.63
CA ARG A 281 -14.07 -2.02 -10.13
C ARG A 281 -13.08 -1.27 -9.23
N THR A 282 -12.12 -1.99 -8.64
CA THR A 282 -11.04 -1.45 -7.79
C THR A 282 -9.69 -1.37 -8.51
N TYR A 283 -9.64 -1.67 -9.81
CA TYR A 283 -8.43 -1.55 -10.61
C TYR A 283 -8.33 -0.16 -11.24
N TYR A 284 -7.40 0.65 -10.74
CA TYR A 284 -7.16 2.04 -11.19
C TYR A 284 -5.71 2.17 -11.68
N PRO A 285 -5.37 1.64 -12.87
CA PRO A 285 -3.98 1.63 -13.33
C PRO A 285 -3.41 3.04 -13.59
N ILE A 286 -2.08 3.16 -13.47
CA ILE A 286 -1.31 4.23 -14.11
C ILE A 286 -1.02 3.80 -15.55
N ILE A 287 -1.61 4.52 -16.51
CA ILE A 287 -1.51 4.26 -17.95
C ILE A 287 -0.57 5.29 -18.56
N HIS A 288 0.59 4.86 -19.02
CA HIS A 288 1.56 5.70 -19.72
C HIS A 288 1.52 5.48 -21.22
N VAL A 289 1.29 6.54 -21.98
CA VAL A 289 1.43 6.54 -23.44
C VAL A 289 2.68 7.35 -23.81
N THR A 290 3.64 6.65 -24.40
CA THR A 290 4.98 7.19 -24.72
C THR A 290 5.01 8.20 -25.87
N GLY A 291 3.85 8.53 -26.46
CA GLY A 291 3.72 9.51 -27.54
C GLY A 291 2.30 10.05 -27.65
N THR A 292 1.94 10.60 -28.82
CA THR A 292 0.58 11.11 -29.07
C THR A 292 -0.46 9.98 -29.01
N ALA A 293 -1.49 10.16 -28.18
CA ALA A 293 -2.57 9.21 -28.00
C ALA A 293 -3.83 9.67 -28.73
N ARG A 294 -4.40 8.79 -29.58
CA ARG A 294 -5.71 8.98 -30.20
C ARG A 294 -6.65 7.91 -29.68
N ILE A 295 -7.45 8.25 -28.67
CA ILE A 295 -8.38 7.31 -28.04
C ILE A 295 -9.72 7.41 -28.78
N GLN A 296 -10.20 6.28 -29.27
CA GLN A 296 -11.41 6.23 -30.10
C GLN A 296 -12.23 4.95 -29.90
N SER A 297 -13.44 4.93 -30.47
CA SER A 297 -14.33 3.76 -30.53
C SER A 297 -14.94 3.33 -29.19
N GLY A 298 -15.48 4.25 -28.40
CA GLY A 298 -16.37 3.95 -27.26
C GLY A 298 -15.68 3.27 -26.09
N GLY A 299 -14.37 3.49 -25.93
CA GLY A 299 -13.61 2.95 -24.82
C GLY A 299 -14.03 3.54 -23.48
N ARG A 300 -13.70 2.85 -22.40
CA ARG A 300 -13.79 3.38 -21.04
C ARG A 300 -12.55 3.05 -20.22
N GLY A 301 -12.29 3.84 -19.18
CA GLY A 301 -11.22 3.57 -18.22
C GLY A 301 -11.31 4.41 -16.96
N GLN A 302 -10.48 4.04 -15.97
CA GLN A 302 -10.28 4.76 -14.73
C GLN A 302 -8.81 4.66 -14.29
N GLY A 303 -8.33 5.62 -13.51
CA GLY A 303 -6.95 5.64 -13.04
C GLY A 303 -6.22 6.95 -13.30
N ILE A 304 -4.92 6.85 -13.55
CA ILE A 304 -4.08 7.98 -13.99
C ILE A 304 -3.69 7.76 -15.45
N LEU A 305 -3.98 8.72 -16.32
CA LEU A 305 -3.57 8.69 -17.72
C LEU A 305 -2.43 9.68 -17.93
N LEU A 306 -1.25 9.19 -18.29
CA LEU A 306 -0.03 9.96 -18.56
C LEU A 306 0.27 9.92 -20.07
N ILE A 307 0.30 11.07 -20.73
CA ILE A 307 0.56 11.18 -22.18
C ILE A 307 1.79 12.06 -22.42
N GLU A 308 2.83 11.51 -23.04
CA GLU A 308 4.05 12.27 -23.41
C GLU A 308 3.82 13.25 -24.56
N GLY A 309 2.94 12.90 -25.51
CA GLY A 309 2.58 13.75 -26.65
C GLY A 309 1.25 14.48 -26.42
N ASP A 310 0.50 14.63 -27.51
CA ASP A 310 -0.86 15.18 -27.48
C ASP A 310 -1.90 14.11 -27.19
N LEU A 311 -3.03 14.52 -26.61
CA LEU A 311 -4.19 13.68 -26.38
C LEU A 311 -5.33 14.08 -27.30
N ASP A 312 -5.82 13.15 -28.11
CA ASP A 312 -6.98 13.32 -28.99
C ASP A 312 -8.07 12.31 -28.59
N LEU A 313 -9.17 12.81 -28.00
CA LEU A 313 -10.30 11.99 -27.56
C LEU A 313 -11.43 12.03 -28.59
N ARG A 314 -11.85 10.84 -29.04
CA ARG A 314 -12.88 10.67 -30.06
C ARG A 314 -13.86 9.56 -29.71
N GLY A 315 -15.09 9.68 -30.20
CA GLY A 315 -16.07 8.59 -30.23
C GLY A 315 -16.46 8.05 -28.84
N ASP A 316 -17.18 8.85 -28.05
CA ASP A 316 -17.83 8.43 -26.80
C ASP A 316 -16.91 7.80 -25.74
N PHE A 317 -15.66 8.28 -25.62
CA PHE A 317 -14.74 7.79 -24.60
C PHE A 317 -15.14 8.26 -23.19
N LEU A 318 -15.16 7.36 -22.20
CA LEU A 318 -15.38 7.69 -20.79
C LEU A 318 -14.12 7.45 -19.95
N PHE A 319 -13.68 8.47 -19.22
CA PHE A 319 -12.59 8.31 -18.25
C PHE A 319 -12.97 8.85 -16.87
N GLN A 320 -12.61 8.12 -15.82
CA GLN A 320 -12.75 8.56 -14.43
C GLN A 320 -11.39 8.57 -13.73
N GLY A 321 -10.85 9.74 -13.43
CA GLY A 321 -9.61 9.88 -12.69
C GLY A 321 -8.80 11.10 -13.07
N ILE A 322 -7.48 10.94 -13.10
CA ILE A 322 -6.54 12.04 -13.35
C ILE A 322 -5.96 11.87 -14.75
N VAL A 323 -5.98 12.94 -15.55
CA VAL A 323 -5.37 12.95 -16.89
C VAL A 323 -4.26 13.99 -16.91
N MET A 324 -3.04 13.57 -17.28
CA MET A 324 -1.88 14.44 -17.42
C MET A 324 -1.30 14.29 -18.83
N VAL A 325 -1.20 15.41 -19.53
CA VAL A 325 -0.76 15.47 -20.92
C VAL A 325 0.37 16.48 -21.02
N ARG A 326 1.52 16.08 -21.56
CA ARG A 326 2.65 17.00 -21.78
C ARG A 326 2.42 17.91 -22.98
N GLY A 327 1.74 17.42 -24.01
CA GLY A 327 1.34 18.20 -25.18
C GLY A 327 -0.02 18.90 -25.00
N GLN A 328 -0.74 19.01 -26.10
CA GLN A 328 -2.07 19.63 -26.19
C GLN A 328 -3.19 18.61 -25.98
N VAL A 329 -4.36 19.10 -25.57
CA VAL A 329 -5.58 18.29 -25.52
C VAL A 329 -6.55 18.72 -26.62
N GLY A 330 -6.90 17.76 -27.47
CA GLY A 330 -7.98 17.86 -28.44
C GLY A 330 -9.12 16.91 -28.05
N VAL A 331 -10.34 17.41 -27.99
CA VAL A 331 -11.53 16.57 -27.88
C VAL A 331 -12.44 16.83 -29.04
N GLN A 332 -12.76 15.78 -29.80
CA GLN A 332 -13.55 15.86 -31.02
C GLN A 332 -14.71 14.87 -31.00
N GLY A 333 -15.84 15.29 -31.55
CA GLY A 333 -17.05 14.48 -31.64
C GLY A 333 -17.99 14.65 -30.44
N ALA A 334 -19.06 13.85 -30.42
CA ALA A 334 -20.02 13.85 -29.31
C ALA A 334 -19.62 12.82 -28.24
N GLY A 335 -20.09 13.05 -27.02
CA GLY A 335 -20.20 12.06 -25.95
C GLY A 335 -18.93 11.60 -25.24
N ASN A 336 -17.75 12.15 -25.58
CA ASN A 336 -16.55 12.00 -24.74
C ASN A 336 -16.79 12.63 -23.36
N ARG A 337 -16.46 11.92 -22.28
CA ARG A 337 -16.67 12.35 -20.89
C ARG A 337 -15.43 12.05 -20.06
N VAL A 338 -14.88 13.05 -19.42
CA VAL A 338 -13.81 12.91 -18.43
C VAL A 338 -14.31 13.44 -17.09
N PHE A 339 -14.29 12.59 -16.07
CA PHE A 339 -14.62 12.94 -14.69
C PHE A 339 -13.35 12.89 -13.84
N GLY A 340 -13.05 13.98 -13.14
CA GLY A 340 -11.88 14.09 -12.28
C GLY A 340 -11.11 15.39 -12.53
N SER A 341 -9.84 15.34 -12.89
CA SER A 341 -9.10 16.56 -13.23
C SER A 341 -8.10 16.30 -14.36
N MET A 342 -7.98 17.28 -15.26
CA MET A 342 -7.12 17.21 -16.44
C MET A 342 -6.05 18.30 -16.39
N LEU A 343 -4.81 17.93 -16.68
CA LEU A 343 -3.66 18.81 -16.75
C LEU A 343 -3.00 18.69 -18.13
N ALA A 344 -2.80 19.82 -18.80
CA ALA A 344 -2.19 19.88 -20.13
C ALA A 344 -1.05 20.91 -20.13
N ALA A 345 0.19 20.48 -20.38
CA ALA A 345 1.33 21.41 -20.35
C ALA A 345 1.34 22.39 -21.51
N ASN A 346 0.75 22.03 -22.67
CA ASN A 346 0.69 22.90 -23.85
C ASN A 346 2.09 23.43 -24.24
N GLY A 347 3.03 22.49 -24.43
CA GLY A 347 4.40 22.81 -24.87
C GLY A 347 5.19 23.67 -23.87
N LEU A 348 6.48 23.86 -24.13
CA LEU A 348 7.30 24.88 -23.45
C LEU A 348 7.62 26.05 -24.39
N GLU A 349 7.01 26.07 -25.58
CA GLU A 349 7.25 27.10 -26.58
C GLU A 349 6.41 28.35 -26.28
N ILE A 350 6.94 29.52 -26.65
CA ILE A 350 6.44 30.86 -26.27
C ILE A 350 5.17 31.27 -27.05
N ASP A 351 4.60 30.36 -27.86
CA ASP A 351 3.34 30.56 -28.58
C ASP A 351 2.20 29.95 -27.74
N PRO A 352 1.05 30.63 -27.51
CA PRO A 352 -0.09 30.02 -26.84
C PRO A 352 -0.61 28.81 -27.62
N ASP A 353 -0.12 27.64 -27.24
CA ASP A 353 -0.63 26.35 -27.67
C ASP A 353 -2.13 26.24 -27.33
N LEU A 354 -2.96 25.89 -28.32
CA LEU A 354 -4.42 25.93 -28.21
C LEU A 354 -5.01 24.55 -27.87
N SER A 355 -5.58 24.42 -26.67
CA SER A 355 -6.41 23.26 -26.31
C SER A 355 -7.83 23.44 -26.85
N THR A 356 -8.29 22.49 -27.67
CA THR A 356 -9.59 22.59 -28.36
C THR A 356 -10.57 21.52 -27.91
N PHE A 357 -11.75 21.97 -27.47
CA PHE A 357 -12.86 21.10 -27.08
C PHE A 357 -14.03 21.37 -28.02
N VAL A 358 -14.37 20.40 -28.85
CA VAL A 358 -15.36 20.55 -29.92
C VAL A 358 -16.39 19.43 -29.84
N GLY A 359 -17.64 19.76 -30.11
CA GLY A 359 -18.74 18.78 -30.13
C GLY A 359 -19.49 18.79 -28.81
N ALA A 360 -19.92 17.64 -28.29
CA ALA A 360 -20.66 17.51 -27.03
C ALA A 360 -19.82 16.80 -25.97
N SER A 361 -18.54 17.19 -25.87
CA SER A 361 -17.58 16.66 -24.93
C SER A 361 -17.73 17.27 -23.54
N VAL A 362 -17.55 16.49 -22.49
CA VAL A 362 -17.67 16.94 -21.09
C VAL A 362 -16.37 16.69 -20.34
N VAL A 363 -15.82 17.73 -19.75
CA VAL A 363 -14.78 17.64 -18.70
C VAL A 363 -15.41 18.14 -17.40
N GLN A 364 -15.63 17.23 -16.47
CA GLN A 364 -16.31 17.49 -15.21
C GLN A 364 -15.37 17.26 -14.05
N TYR A 365 -15.21 18.26 -13.18
CA TYR A 365 -14.47 18.09 -11.95
C TYR A 365 -15.13 17.03 -11.06
N SER A 366 -14.32 16.13 -10.50
CA SER A 366 -14.80 15.11 -9.59
C SER A 366 -13.78 14.74 -8.51
N SER A 367 -14.01 15.22 -7.29
CA SER A 367 -13.21 14.82 -6.12
C SER A 367 -13.36 13.33 -5.82
N CYS A 368 -14.52 12.76 -6.14
CA CYS A 368 -14.81 11.34 -6.01
C CYS A 368 -13.93 10.49 -6.95
N ALA A 369 -13.81 10.87 -8.23
CA ALA A 369 -12.92 10.17 -9.16
C ALA A 369 -11.46 10.24 -8.70
N ILE A 370 -11.01 11.43 -8.28
CA ILE A 370 -9.63 11.66 -7.82
C ILE A 370 -9.33 10.86 -6.54
N SER A 371 -10.24 10.87 -5.56
CA SER A 371 -10.05 10.12 -4.32
C SER A 371 -10.07 8.62 -4.54
N ASN A 372 -10.89 8.10 -5.46
CA ASN A 372 -10.85 6.69 -5.84
C ASN A 372 -9.50 6.29 -6.45
N VAL A 373 -8.93 7.11 -7.33
CA VAL A 373 -7.59 6.88 -7.89
C VAL A 373 -6.53 6.86 -6.79
N ILE A 374 -6.47 7.93 -5.97
CA ILE A 374 -5.47 8.05 -4.91
C ILE A 374 -5.58 6.90 -3.91
N ASN A 375 -6.80 6.52 -3.52
CA ASN A 375 -7.03 5.49 -2.52
C ASN A 375 -6.83 4.06 -3.02
N ASN A 376 -6.69 3.80 -4.32
CA ASN A 376 -6.55 2.44 -4.87
C ASN A 376 -5.18 2.18 -5.54
N LEU A 377 -4.30 3.18 -5.63
CA LEU A 377 -2.98 3.04 -6.23
C LEU A 377 -1.89 2.64 -5.20
N SER A 378 -1.24 1.51 -5.45
CA SER A 378 0.01 1.09 -4.78
C SER A 378 1.13 2.06 -5.13
N GLY A 379 1.61 2.83 -4.16
CA GLY A 379 2.66 3.85 -4.36
C GLY A 379 2.21 5.27 -4.06
N LEU A 380 0.92 5.57 -4.26
CA LEU A 380 0.32 6.83 -3.79
C LEU A 380 -0.24 6.72 -2.38
N THR A 381 -0.27 5.51 -1.83
CA THR A 381 -0.65 5.26 -0.45
C THR A 381 0.42 4.47 0.28
N ALA A 382 0.71 4.86 1.52
CA ALA A 382 1.65 4.16 2.36
C ALA A 382 1.12 4.11 3.80
N LEU A 383 1.21 2.93 4.42
CA LEU A 383 1.02 2.83 5.86
C LEU A 383 2.29 3.30 6.57
N ARG A 384 2.12 4.26 7.49
CA ARG A 384 3.17 4.70 8.39
C ARG A 384 2.74 4.45 9.83
N PRO A 385 3.55 3.76 10.65
CA PRO A 385 3.29 3.66 12.08
C PRO A 385 3.08 5.05 12.68
N VAL A 386 2.12 5.19 13.60
CA VAL A 386 1.92 6.45 14.30
C VAL A 386 3.16 6.79 15.14
N GLN A 387 3.49 8.07 15.30
CA GLN A 387 4.79 8.44 15.89
C GLN A 387 5.00 7.96 17.33
N ASN A 388 3.92 7.89 18.12
CA ASN A 388 4.00 7.55 19.54
C ASN A 388 3.08 6.39 19.86
N ARG A 389 3.57 5.45 20.68
CA ARG A 389 2.82 4.28 21.19
C ARG A 389 2.21 3.43 20.08
N ALA A 390 2.87 3.37 18.92
CA ALA A 390 2.38 2.60 17.80
C ALA A 390 2.51 1.10 18.00
N TRP A 391 3.45 0.61 18.82
CA TRP A 391 3.77 -0.81 18.91
C TRP A 391 3.34 -1.41 20.24
N VAL A 392 2.83 -2.65 20.21
CA VAL A 392 2.44 -3.42 21.39
C VAL A 392 2.73 -4.90 21.18
N ASP A 393 3.22 -5.60 22.20
CA ASP A 393 3.26 -7.07 22.24
C ASP A 393 1.89 -7.58 22.72
N LEU A 394 1.20 -8.31 21.85
CA LEU A 394 -0.12 -8.87 22.10
C LEU A 394 -0.06 -10.33 22.58
N THR A 395 1.13 -10.94 22.62
CA THR A 395 1.30 -12.36 22.97
C THR A 395 0.67 -12.71 24.32
N ALA A 396 0.72 -11.79 25.29
CA ALA A 396 0.17 -12.00 26.63
C ALA A 396 -1.31 -11.62 26.79
N THR A 397 -1.94 -11.09 25.74
CA THR A 397 -3.32 -10.57 25.78
C THR A 397 -4.37 -11.56 25.27
N GLY A 398 -3.96 -12.74 24.78
CA GLY A 398 -4.87 -13.83 24.45
C GLY A 398 -5.42 -14.49 25.73
N PHE A 399 -6.68 -14.19 26.05
CA PHE A 399 -7.49 -14.94 27.01
C PHE A 399 -8.48 -15.85 26.28
#